data_AF-A0A6A4LAA8-F1
#
_entry.id   AF-A0A6A4LAA8-F1
#
_cell.length_a   1.000
_cell.length_b   1.000
_cell.length_c   1.000
_cell.angle_alpha   90.00
_cell.angle_beta   90.00
_cell.angle_gamma   90.00
#
_symmetry.space_group_name_H-M   'P 1'
#
loop_
_entity.id
_entity.type
_entity.pdbx_description
1 polymer ?
#
loop_
_entity_poly.entity_id
_entity_poly.type
_entity_poly.pdbx_seq_one_letter_code
_entity_poly.pdbx_strand_id
1 'polypeptide(L)'
;MMVQWWPSLKGLRNAEGEEAKAAALEQVLEGMMLLEDALAKCGKGKDFFGGDTIGYLNIALGSFLGWLRVVEKMDDIKLLDETKALELFGWARGLV
;
A
#
# COMPACT_ATOMS: atom_id res chain seq x y z
N MET A 1 6.15 -9.14 -7.44
CA MET A 1 5.10 -8.27 -6.85
C MET A 1 5.53 -6.81 -6.75
N MET A 2 6.66 -6.45 -6.13
CA MET A 2 7.09 -5.02 -6.04
C MET A 2 7.37 -4.32 -7.39
N VAL A 3 7.76 -5.08 -8.43
CA VAL A 3 8.15 -4.51 -9.74
C VAL A 3 6.95 -3.95 -10.53
N GLN A 4 5.74 -4.42 -10.27
CA GLN A 4 4.51 -3.94 -10.94
C GLN A 4 3.88 -2.73 -10.25
N TRP A 5 4.08 -2.58 -8.94
CA TRP A 5 3.38 -1.56 -8.14
C TRP A 5 3.94 -0.13 -8.37
N TRP A 6 5.25 0.00 -8.55
CA TRP A 6 5.91 1.30 -8.76
C TRP A 6 5.60 1.97 -10.11
N PRO A 7 5.55 1.25 -11.24
CA PRO A 7 5.03 1.78 -12.51
C PRO A 7 3.59 2.28 -12.41
N SER A 8 2.68 1.55 -11.75
CA SER A 8 1.29 1.97 -11.56
C SER A 8 1.17 3.24 -10.71
N LEU A 9 1.99 3.37 -9.66
CA LEU A 9 2.02 4.57 -8.81
C LEU A 9 2.55 5.81 -9.57
N LYS A 10 3.52 5.64 -10.47
CA LYS A 10 3.93 6.69 -11.42
C LYS A 10 2.85 6.99 -12.46
N GLY A 11 2.13 5.97 -12.91
CA GLY A 11 1.00 6.08 -13.82
C GLY A 11 -0.10 6.96 -13.25
N LEU A 12 -0.46 6.77 -11.98
CA LEU A 12 -1.46 7.58 -11.28
C LEU A 12 -1.09 9.07 -11.22
N ARG A 13 0.18 9.38 -10.92
CA ARG A 13 0.69 10.77 -10.89
C ARG A 13 0.73 11.43 -12.27
N ASN A 14 1.04 10.65 -13.31
CA ASN A 14 1.21 11.15 -14.68
C ASN A 14 -0.05 10.95 -15.55
N ALA A 15 -1.12 10.35 -15.01
CA ALA A 15 -2.37 10.11 -15.71
C ALA A 15 -3.10 11.44 -15.92
N GLU A 16 -3.24 11.82 -17.18
CA GLU A 16 -4.08 12.94 -17.59
C GLU A 16 -5.50 12.42 -17.86
N GLY A 17 -6.48 13.00 -17.18
CA GLY A 17 -7.88 12.60 -17.29
C GLY A 17 -8.36 11.69 -16.15
N GLU A 18 -9.63 11.86 -15.81
CA GLU A 18 -10.30 11.21 -14.67
C GLU A 18 -10.33 9.68 -14.78
N GLU A 19 -10.52 9.16 -16.00
CA GLU A 19 -10.59 7.73 -16.29
C GLU A 19 -9.24 7.03 -16.12
N ALA A 20 -8.14 7.66 -16.55
CA ALA A 20 -6.80 7.12 -16.40
C ALA A 20 -6.35 7.11 -14.93
N LYS A 21 -6.75 8.14 -14.16
CA LYS A 21 -6.53 8.17 -12.70
C LYS A 21 -7.31 7.08 -11.98
N ALA A 22 -8.57 6.88 -12.34
CA ALA A 22 -9.41 5.84 -11.76
C ALA A 22 -8.84 4.42 -12.01
N ALA A 23 -8.39 4.13 -13.23
CA ALA A 23 -7.77 2.84 -13.55
C ALA A 23 -6.45 2.62 -12.80
N ALA A 24 -5.62 3.66 -12.68
CA ALA A 24 -4.39 3.56 -11.90
C ALA A 24 -4.67 3.37 -10.39
N LEU A 25 -5.75 3.97 -9.88
CA LEU A 25 -6.18 3.81 -8.49
C LEU A 25 -6.67 2.38 -8.23
N GLU A 26 -7.47 1.82 -9.13
CA GLU A 26 -7.92 0.43 -9.05
C GLU A 26 -6.74 -0.55 -8.95
N GLN A 27 -5.71 -0.37 -9.79
CA GLN A 27 -4.49 -1.19 -9.71
C GLN A 27 -3.75 -1.05 -8.38
N VAL A 28 -3.72 0.16 -7.80
CA VAL A 28 -3.10 0.38 -6.49
C VAL A 28 -3.90 -0.34 -5.40
N LEU A 29 -5.23 -0.27 -5.43
CA LEU A 29 -6.13 -0.93 -4.49
C LEU A 29 -6.01 -2.46 -4.57
N GLU A 30 -5.99 -3.03 -5.78
CA GLU A 30 -5.74 -4.46 -5.99
C GLU A 30 -4.38 -4.88 -5.40
N GLY A 31 -3.34 -4.08 -5.64
CA GLY A 31 -2.02 -4.30 -5.06
C GLY A 31 -2.02 -4.26 -3.53
N MET A 32 -2.78 -3.34 -2.93
CA MET A 32 -2.94 -3.26 -1.47
C MET A 32 -3.66 -4.47 -0.90
N MET A 33 -4.73 -4.94 -1.55
CA MET A 33 -5.41 -6.16 -1.11
C MET A 33 -4.50 -7.39 -1.12
N LEU A 34 -3.63 -7.50 -2.12
CA LEU A 34 -2.63 -8.58 -2.17
C LEU A 34 -1.61 -8.46 -1.03
N LEU A 35 -1.25 -7.24 -0.63
CA LEU A 35 -0.35 -7.00 0.50
C LEU A 35 -1.03 -7.29 1.85
N GLU A 36 -2.31 -6.97 2.01
CA GLU A 36 -3.12 -7.31 3.18
C GLU A 36 -3.17 -8.83 3.37
N ASP A 37 -3.51 -9.57 2.30
CA ASP A 37 -3.54 -11.04 2.33
C ASP A 37 -2.15 -11.64 2.58
N ALA A 38 -1.10 -11.06 2.00
CA ALA A 38 0.27 -11.47 2.27
C ALA A 38 0.67 -11.20 3.73
N LEU A 39 0.26 -10.08 4.33
CA LEU A 39 0.53 -9.76 5.73
C LEU A 39 -0.22 -10.72 6.66
N ALA A 40 -1.49 -11.01 6.39
CA ALA A 40 -2.27 -11.98 7.15
C ALA A 40 -1.63 -13.38 7.13
N LYS A 41 -1.11 -13.80 5.97
CA LYS A 41 -0.46 -15.13 5.80
C LYS A 41 0.96 -15.18 6.37
N CYS A 42 1.77 -14.14 6.14
CA CYS A 42 3.20 -14.14 6.46
C CYS A 42 3.51 -13.55 7.83
N GLY A 43 2.69 -12.62 8.33
CA GLY A 43 2.87 -11.94 9.60
C GLY A 43 2.65 -12.85 10.81
N LYS A 44 2.02 -14.03 10.63
CA LYS A 44 1.75 -15.00 11.73
C LYS A 44 0.99 -14.35 12.91
N GLY A 45 0.09 -13.41 12.63
CA GLY A 45 -0.64 -12.63 13.64
C GLY A 45 0.21 -11.57 14.34
N LYS A 46 1.29 -11.11 13.69
CA LYS A 46 2.17 -10.02 14.15
C LYS A 46 2.12 -8.86 13.17
N ASP A 47 2.55 -7.70 13.65
CA ASP A 47 2.43 -6.41 12.97
C ASP A 47 3.37 -6.24 11.76
N PHE A 48 4.28 -7.19 11.47
CA PHE A 48 5.27 -7.08 10.39
C PHE A 48 5.24 -8.28 9.45
N PHE A 49 5.56 -8.04 8.17
CA PHE A 49 5.70 -9.11 7.16
C PHE A 49 6.77 -10.17 7.52
N GLY A 50 7.70 -9.85 8.42
CA GLY A 50 8.72 -10.76 8.94
C GLY A 50 8.34 -11.43 10.27
N GLY A 51 7.09 -11.29 10.73
CA GLY A 51 6.67 -11.69 12.06
C GLY A 51 7.19 -10.73 13.12
N ASP A 52 8.16 -11.16 13.92
CA ASP A 52 8.71 -10.38 15.04
C ASP A 52 9.79 -9.36 14.64
N THR A 53 10.20 -9.34 13.36
CA THR A 53 11.28 -8.46 12.88
C THR A 53 10.91 -7.72 11.60
N ILE A 54 11.56 -6.57 11.40
CA ILE A 54 11.47 -5.80 10.16
C ILE A 54 12.18 -6.59 9.04
N GLY A 55 11.41 -7.37 8.29
CA GLY A 55 11.82 -8.01 7.03
C GLY A 55 11.85 -7.07 5.80
N TYR A 56 12.31 -7.61 4.67
CA TYR A 56 12.49 -6.90 3.40
C TYR A 56 11.23 -6.17 2.91
N LEU A 57 10.06 -6.81 2.99
CA LEU A 57 8.78 -6.22 2.58
C LEU A 57 8.42 -4.99 3.39
N ASN A 58 8.74 -4.97 4.69
CA ASN A 58 8.52 -3.79 5.53
C ASN A 58 9.37 -2.62 5.07
N ILE A 59 10.66 -2.84 4.74
CA ILE A 59 11.57 -1.79 4.29
C ILE A 59 11.11 -1.24 2.93
N ALA A 60 10.84 -2.14 1.99
CA ALA A 60 10.41 -1.76 0.65
C ALA A 60 9.09 -0.98 0.69
N LEU A 61 8.05 -1.53 1.35
CA LEU A 61 6.74 -0.88 1.42
C LEU A 61 6.77 0.38 2.29
N GLY A 62 7.54 0.37 3.38
CA GLY A 62 7.74 1.51 4.27
C GLY A 62 8.34 2.72 3.55
N SER A 63 9.27 2.50 2.61
CA SER A 63 9.83 3.59 1.79
C SER A 63 8.79 4.31 0.91
N PHE A 64 7.65 3.65 0.63
CA PHE A 64 6.56 4.21 -0.16
C PHE A 64 5.42 4.80 0.67
N LEU A 65 5.38 4.59 1.99
CA LEU A 65 4.31 5.12 2.87
C LEU A 65 4.14 6.63 2.77
N GLY A 66 5.25 7.38 2.67
CA GLY A 66 5.20 8.82 2.48
C GLY A 66 4.52 9.23 1.17
N TRP A 67 4.78 8.49 0.07
CA TRP A 67 4.15 8.72 -1.22
C TRP A 67 2.68 8.34 -1.23
N LEU A 68 2.28 7.27 -0.53
CA LEU A 68 0.88 6.90 -0.37
C LEU A 68 0.07 8.03 0.28
N ARG A 69 0.57 8.62 1.37
CA ARG A 69 -0.09 9.76 2.03
C ARG A 69 -0.23 10.99 1.13
N VAL A 70 0.75 11.21 0.25
CA VAL A 70 0.68 12.31 -0.74
C VAL A 70 -0.46 12.06 -1.73
N VAL A 71 -0.59 10.83 -2.24
CA VAL A 71 -1.67 10.44 -3.15
C VAL A 71 -3.04 10.56 -2.47
N GLU A 72 -3.17 10.05 -1.25
CA GLU A 72 -4.40 10.18 -0.45
C GLU A 72 -4.87 11.64 -0.35
N LYS A 73 -3.92 12.56 -0.11
CA LYS A 73 -4.22 13.99 0.00
C LYS A 73 -4.49 14.68 -1.34
N MET A 74 -3.81 14.26 -2.42
CA MET A 74 -3.95 14.89 -3.73
C MET A 74 -5.25 14.52 -4.43
N ASP A 75 -5.69 13.27 -4.29
CA ASP A 75 -6.88 12.77 -4.97
C ASP A 75 -8.09 12.61 -4.01
N ASP A 76 -7.97 13.07 -2.76
CA ASP A 76 -9.00 12.99 -1.68
C ASP A 76 -9.56 11.58 -1.47
N ILE A 77 -8.65 10.61 -1.45
CA ILE A 77 -8.95 9.19 -1.28
C ILE A 77 -8.34 8.64 0.00
N LYS A 78 -8.96 7.60 0.56
CA LYS A 78 -8.37 6.80 1.65
C LYS A 78 -7.95 5.45 1.13
N LEU A 79 -6.65 5.18 1.17
CA LEU A 79 -6.04 3.93 0.75
C LEU A 79 -5.75 3.04 1.97
N LEU A 80 -5.22 3.61 3.04
CA LEU A 80 -5.04 2.93 4.33
C LEU A 80 -6.20 3.27 5.25
N ASP A 81 -7.19 2.37 5.29
CA ASP A 81 -8.41 2.54 6.09
C ASP A 81 -8.52 1.42 7.15
N GLU A 82 -8.74 1.82 8.41
CA GLU A 82 -9.04 0.93 9.54
C GLU A 82 -10.22 -0.01 9.27
N THR A 83 -11.08 0.27 8.30
CA THR A 83 -12.27 -0.55 8.02
C THR A 83 -12.08 -1.57 6.89
N LYS A 84 -11.04 -1.40 6.05
CA LYS A 84 -10.84 -2.21 4.83
C LYS A 84 -9.50 -2.94 4.78
N ALA A 85 -8.47 -2.39 5.42
CA ALA A 85 -7.12 -2.93 5.43
C ALA A 85 -6.57 -2.87 6.86
N LEU A 86 -7.20 -3.66 7.75
CA LEU A 86 -6.96 -3.66 9.19
C LEU A 86 -5.51 -4.02 9.54
N GLU A 87 -4.95 -5.04 8.88
CA GLU A 87 -3.61 -5.52 9.14
C GLU A 87 -2.56 -4.55 8.59
N LEU A 88 -2.73 -4.07 7.36
CA LEU A 88 -1.84 -3.06 6.77
C LEU A 88 -1.89 -1.73 7.51
N PHE A 89 -3.05 -1.36 8.05
CA PHE A 89 -3.18 -0.15 8.86
C PHE A 89 -2.37 -0.29 10.17
N GLY A 90 -2.47 -1.42 10.85
CA GLY A 90 -1.67 -1.74 12.03
C GLY A 90 -0.17 -1.73 11.72
N TRP A 91 0.23 -2.41 10.65
CA TRP A 91 1.60 -2.43 10.14
C TRP A 91 2.14 -1.02 9.85
N ALA A 92 1.38 -0.19 9.15
CA ALA A 92 1.80 1.15 8.77
C ALA A 92 2.01 2.05 10.00
N ARG A 93 1.23 1.85 11.08
CA ARG A 93 1.43 2.56 12.36
C ARG A 93 2.58 2.00 13.20
N GLY A 94 2.89 0.70 13.09
CA GLY A 94 4.00 0.08 13.80
C GLY A 94 5.37 0.40 13.20
N LEU A 95 5.40 0.79 11.92
CA LEU A 95 6.64 1.05 11.18
C LEU A 95 7.15 2.50 11.25
N VAL A 96 6.29 3.47 11.60
CA VAL A 96 6.61 4.91 11.73
C VAL A 96 6.11 5.46 13.05
#